data_AF-C9YFZ0-F1
#
_entry.id   AF-C9YFZ0-F1
#
_cell.length_a   1.000
_cell.length_b   1.000
_cell.length_c   1.000
_cell.angle_alpha   90.00
_cell.angle_beta   90.00
_cell.angle_gamma   90.00
#
_symmetry.space_group_name_H-M   'P 1'
#
loop_
_entity.id
_entity.type
_entity.pdbx_description
1 polymer ?
#
loop_
_entity_poly.entity_id
_entity_poly.type
_entity_poly.pdbx_seq_one_letter_code
_entity_poly.pdbx_strand_id
1 'polypeptide(L)'
;MCCAARSPCPTRCACARLAPDTKKSPPAMSSVFDDFLYAPEVLDSFGAQRFVAAMLRVEAALAQAQADQGLIPAEAAVSIVGTCKVELFDAPKIVRDSAATGSLAQPLVKSLRETVGLFNPAAVPFVHFGCTKQDLVDTTMALMTRQVLAVTRGYVQDCVDHLERKANKPTAAAPLKRALQRLAHSSADALAVQLGGTMASLGTPGAAIQNQVAKTLELGVPAFPWDTQRDAWLALGCDVALLVGSLGTLARTMVRDAEQEEPAAGCLVALAMARRAPQRAAGLLTSMPHAHERGLGFWQADQSDWTQLLMAAHAASWGMAQTLQKK
;
A
#
# COMPACT_ATOMS: atom_id res chain seq x y z
N MET A 1 24.91 43.73 26.04
CA MET A 1 23.51 43.31 25.90
C MET A 1 23.29 42.88 24.45
N CYS A 2 22.98 41.60 24.27
CA CYS A 2 22.77 40.90 23.01
C CYS A 2 21.51 41.36 22.27
N CYS A 3 21.56 41.40 20.93
CA CYS A 3 20.70 40.64 20.00
C CYS A 3 20.70 41.30 18.61
N ALA A 4 21.54 40.79 17.71
CA ALA A 4 21.42 41.05 16.27
C ALA A 4 20.64 39.88 15.64
N ALA A 5 19.48 40.18 15.07
CA ALA A 5 18.61 39.24 14.38
C ALA A 5 19.28 38.71 13.11
N ARG A 6 19.41 37.39 13.01
CA ARG A 6 19.70 36.67 11.76
C ARG A 6 18.46 35.87 11.37
N SER A 7 17.89 36.18 10.22
CA SER A 7 16.84 35.39 9.56
C SER A 7 17.41 34.08 9.01
N PRO A 8 16.72 32.93 9.13
CA PRO A 8 17.01 31.77 8.31
C PRO A 8 15.95 31.53 7.22
N CYS A 9 16.48 31.17 6.05
CA CYS A 9 15.85 30.76 4.80
C CYS A 9 14.93 29.51 4.94
N PRO A 10 13.82 29.39 4.17
CA PRO A 10 12.94 28.24 4.24
C PRO A 10 13.32 27.21 3.16
N THR A 11 14.02 26.13 3.52
CA THR A 11 14.04 24.90 2.71
C THR A 11 14.67 23.77 3.51
N ARG A 12 13.85 22.88 4.06
CA ARG A 12 14.22 21.48 4.29
C ARG A 12 12.97 20.64 4.41
N CYS A 13 12.67 19.97 3.30
CA CYS A 13 11.74 18.86 3.20
C CYS A 13 12.20 17.77 4.17
N ALA A 14 11.46 17.56 5.26
CA ALA A 14 11.77 16.55 6.25
C ALA A 14 11.11 15.23 5.83
N CYS A 15 11.85 14.36 5.13
CA CYS A 15 11.59 12.93 5.18
C CYS A 15 11.78 12.46 6.62
N ALA A 16 10.69 12.43 7.39
CA ALA A 16 10.68 11.85 8.72
C ALA A 16 10.95 10.34 8.59
N ARG A 17 12.13 9.90 9.03
CA ARG A 17 12.44 8.48 9.25
C ARG A 17 11.51 7.99 10.35
N LEU A 18 10.65 7.03 10.02
CA LEU A 18 9.82 6.32 10.97
C LEU A 18 10.75 5.54 11.93
N ALA A 19 10.82 5.96 13.19
CA ALA A 19 11.40 5.14 14.25
C ALA A 19 10.34 4.13 14.72
N PRO A 20 10.72 2.88 15.05
CA PRO A 20 9.76 1.86 15.49
C PRO A 20 9.22 2.18 16.90
N ASP A 21 7.90 2.22 17.02
CA ASP A 21 7.18 2.35 18.30
C ASP A 21 7.20 0.99 19.03
N THR A 22 7.65 0.97 20.28
CA THR A 22 8.01 -0.24 21.04
C THR A 22 6.83 -0.91 21.77
N LYS A 23 5.58 -0.57 21.46
CA LYS A 23 4.41 -1.27 22.02
C LYS A 23 4.04 -2.47 21.15
N LYS A 24 4.57 -3.65 21.51
CA LYS A 24 4.32 -4.93 20.84
C LYS A 24 2.83 -5.28 20.82
N SER A 25 2.20 -5.02 19.68
CA SER A 25 1.00 -5.75 19.24
C SER A 25 1.34 -7.24 19.13
N PRO A 26 0.41 -8.17 19.47
CA PRO A 26 0.66 -9.60 19.22
C PRO A 26 0.98 -9.79 17.73
N PRO A 27 1.96 -10.65 17.37
CA PRO A 27 2.28 -10.86 15.98
C PRO A 27 1.00 -11.34 15.26
N ALA A 28 0.65 -10.64 14.17
CA ALA A 28 -0.21 -11.23 13.15
C ALA A 28 0.37 -12.61 12.82
N MET A 29 -0.46 -13.62 12.52
CA MET A 29 -0.02 -15.00 12.25
C MET A 29 0.98 -15.06 11.08
N SER A 30 2.25 -14.70 11.33
CA SER A 30 3.39 -14.96 10.49
C SER A 30 3.91 -16.33 10.89
N SER A 31 4.21 -17.13 9.88
CA SER A 31 5.01 -18.33 10.13
C SER A 31 6.35 -17.89 10.72
N VAL A 32 6.94 -18.68 11.63
CA VAL A 32 8.33 -18.45 12.10
C VAL A 32 9.31 -18.35 10.91
N PHE A 33 8.97 -18.98 9.78
CA PHE A 33 9.75 -18.90 8.55
C PHE A 33 9.56 -17.59 7.76
N ASP A 34 8.51 -16.83 8.03
CA ASP A 34 8.30 -15.51 7.43
C ASP A 34 9.04 -14.41 8.22
N ASP A 35 9.29 -14.60 9.52
CA ASP A 35 9.93 -13.60 10.40
C ASP A 35 11.37 -13.25 10.02
N PHE A 36 12.13 -14.18 9.44
CA PHE A 36 13.48 -13.89 8.93
C PHE A 36 13.49 -13.44 7.45
N LEU A 37 12.38 -13.64 6.74
CA LEU A 37 12.25 -13.26 5.33
C LEU A 37 11.78 -11.81 5.16
N TYR A 38 10.97 -11.30 6.09
CA TYR A 38 10.40 -9.97 6.01
C TYR A 38 10.90 -9.07 7.14
N ALA A 39 11.29 -7.85 6.80
CA ALA A 39 11.60 -6.83 7.81
C ALA A 39 10.32 -6.47 8.61
N PRO A 40 10.43 -6.20 9.93
CA PRO A 40 9.27 -5.82 10.74
C PRO A 40 8.46 -4.65 10.16
N GLU A 41 9.14 -3.68 9.53
CA GLU A 41 8.51 -2.53 8.87
C GLU A 41 7.48 -2.91 7.79
N VAL A 42 7.76 -3.94 6.97
CA VAL A 42 6.82 -4.35 5.92
C VAL A 42 5.68 -5.21 6.46
N LEU A 43 5.95 -6.01 7.49
CA LEU A 43 4.90 -6.74 8.21
C LEU A 43 3.92 -5.76 8.87
N ASP A 44 4.45 -4.72 9.51
CA ASP A 44 3.65 -3.66 10.11
C ASP A 44 2.84 -2.90 9.07
N SER A 45 3.40 -2.69 7.86
CA SER A 45 2.72 -2.02 6.74
C SER A 45 1.36 -2.65 6.45
N PHE A 46 1.26 -3.98 6.40
CA PHE A 46 -0.01 -4.69 6.20
C PHE A 46 -0.65 -5.18 7.51
N GLY A 47 -0.17 -4.70 8.66
CA GLY A 47 -0.73 -5.02 9.97
C GLY A 47 -2.11 -4.41 10.18
N ALA A 48 -2.91 -5.05 11.04
CA ALA A 48 -4.30 -4.66 11.33
C ALA A 48 -4.46 -3.16 11.62
N GLN A 49 -3.60 -2.61 12.49
CA GLN A 49 -3.64 -1.20 12.89
C GLN A 49 -3.47 -0.26 11.68
N ARG A 50 -2.46 -0.52 10.83
CA ARG A 50 -2.19 0.35 9.68
C ARG A 50 -3.25 0.24 8.61
N PHE A 51 -3.75 -0.97 8.36
CA PHE A 51 -4.80 -1.19 7.37
C PHE A 51 -6.12 -0.53 7.79
N VAL A 52 -6.53 -0.68 9.05
CA VAL A 52 -7.73 -0.01 9.59
C VAL A 52 -7.55 1.51 9.59
N ALA A 53 -6.38 2.03 9.98
CA ALA A 53 -6.10 3.46 9.89
C ALA A 53 -6.20 3.99 8.45
N ALA A 54 -5.74 3.22 7.46
CA ALA A 54 -5.85 3.59 6.06
C ALA A 54 -7.30 3.59 5.58
N MET A 55 -8.11 2.58 5.94
CA MET A 55 -9.55 2.58 5.63
C MET A 55 -10.28 3.78 6.26
N LEU A 56 -9.96 4.14 7.51
CA LEU A 56 -10.52 5.32 8.17
C LEU A 56 -10.14 6.64 7.47
N ARG A 57 -8.91 6.73 6.90
CA ARG A 57 -8.53 7.88 6.06
C ARG A 57 -9.37 7.97 4.79
N VAL A 58 -9.72 6.83 4.18
CA VAL A 58 -10.60 6.79 3.00
C VAL A 58 -12.01 7.30 3.38
N GLU A 59 -12.58 6.81 4.47
CA GLU A 59 -13.90 7.26 4.97
C GLU A 59 -13.92 8.76 5.31
N ALA A 60 -12.87 9.26 5.97
CA ALA A 60 -12.74 10.68 6.28
C ALA A 60 -12.66 11.54 5.01
N ALA A 61 -11.82 11.13 4.04
CA ALA A 61 -11.69 11.84 2.77
C ALA A 61 -13.00 11.85 1.98
N LEU A 62 -13.73 10.73 1.97
CA LEU A 62 -15.03 10.60 1.33
C LEU A 62 -16.06 11.55 1.97
N ALA A 63 -16.22 11.49 3.30
CA ALA A 63 -17.19 12.32 4.01
C ALA A 63 -16.92 13.81 3.81
N GLN A 64 -15.65 14.23 3.88
CA GLN A 64 -15.27 15.62 3.62
C GLN A 64 -15.60 16.04 2.18
N ALA A 65 -15.23 15.21 1.19
CA ALA A 65 -15.51 15.51 -0.21
C ALA A 65 -17.01 15.58 -0.52
N GLN A 66 -17.81 14.72 0.10
CA GLN A 66 -19.27 14.72 -0.04
C GLN A 66 -19.90 15.99 0.56
N ALA A 67 -19.43 16.44 1.73
CA ALA A 67 -19.90 17.69 2.33
C ALA A 67 -19.51 18.92 1.51
N ASP A 68 -18.30 18.94 0.95
CA ASP A 68 -17.84 20.06 0.11
C ASP A 68 -18.64 20.17 -1.19
N GLN A 69 -19.21 19.07 -1.68
CA GLN A 69 -20.17 19.05 -2.80
C GLN A 69 -21.64 19.20 -2.36
N GLY A 70 -21.91 19.39 -1.06
CA GLY A 70 -23.26 19.57 -0.51
C GLY A 70 -24.13 18.31 -0.52
N LEU A 71 -23.56 17.11 -0.70
CA LEU A 71 -24.32 15.85 -0.69
C LEU A 71 -24.68 15.37 0.71
N ILE A 72 -23.84 15.68 1.69
CA ILE A 72 -24.10 15.38 3.10
C ILE A 72 -23.96 16.67 3.92
N PRO A 73 -24.65 16.79 5.07
CA PRO A 73 -24.50 17.96 5.92
C PRO A 73 -23.07 18.13 6.44
N ALA A 74 -22.57 19.36 6.49
CA ALA A 74 -21.20 19.65 6.91
C ALA A 74 -20.93 19.18 8.35
N GLU A 75 -21.90 19.32 9.25
CA GLU A 75 -21.83 18.84 10.63
C GLU A 75 -21.72 17.31 10.72
N ALA A 76 -22.33 16.58 9.77
CA ALA A 76 -22.20 15.13 9.70
C ALA A 76 -20.77 14.75 9.29
N ALA A 77 -20.22 15.40 8.26
CA ALA A 77 -18.84 15.17 7.84
C ALA A 77 -17.83 15.49 8.95
N VAL A 78 -17.98 16.61 9.66
CA VAL A 78 -17.13 16.96 10.82
C VAL A 78 -17.15 15.85 11.88
N SER A 79 -18.33 15.30 12.17
CA SER A 79 -18.46 14.20 13.13
C SER A 79 -17.78 12.92 12.64
N ILE A 80 -17.97 12.55 11.37
CA ILE A 80 -17.39 11.33 10.78
C ILE A 80 -15.86 11.45 10.75
N VAL A 81 -15.33 12.56 10.22
CA VAL A 81 -13.89 12.84 10.16
C VAL A 81 -13.27 12.86 11.57
N GLY A 82 -13.94 13.51 12.53
CA GLY A 82 -13.48 13.55 13.93
C GLY A 82 -13.43 12.19 14.61
N THR A 83 -14.23 11.23 14.13
CA THR A 83 -14.29 9.83 14.61
C THR A 83 -13.30 8.92 13.90
N CYS A 84 -12.77 9.29 12.72
CA CYS A 84 -11.81 8.50 11.95
C CYS A 84 -10.39 8.51 12.54
N LYS A 85 -10.27 8.11 13.81
CA LYS A 85 -9.03 7.98 14.58
C LYS A 85 -8.87 6.52 14.98
N VAL A 86 -7.80 5.87 14.52
CA VAL A 86 -7.62 4.42 14.70
C VAL A 86 -7.60 4.00 16.17
N GLU A 87 -7.24 4.91 17.07
CA GLU A 87 -7.20 4.70 18.52
C GLU A 87 -8.59 4.48 19.14
N LEU A 88 -9.65 4.86 18.43
CA LEU A 88 -11.04 4.61 18.83
C LEU A 88 -11.53 3.21 18.43
N PHE A 89 -10.71 2.41 17.76
CA PHE A 89 -11.10 1.12 17.19
C PHE A 89 -10.17 -0.01 17.64
N ASP A 90 -10.76 -1.16 17.94
CA ASP A 90 -10.00 -2.42 18.09
C ASP A 90 -9.72 -2.98 16.69
N ALA A 91 -8.63 -2.51 16.07
CA ALA A 91 -8.24 -2.95 14.73
C ALA A 91 -8.01 -4.47 14.63
N PRO A 92 -7.34 -5.15 15.60
CA PRO A 92 -7.27 -6.61 15.60
C PRO A 92 -8.64 -7.30 15.59
N LYS A 93 -9.62 -6.79 16.36
CA LYS A 93 -10.99 -7.33 16.34
C LYS A 93 -11.68 -7.12 15.01
N ILE A 94 -11.57 -5.93 14.41
CA ILE A 94 -12.14 -5.63 13.09
C ILE A 94 -11.62 -6.62 12.03
N VAL A 95 -10.32 -6.93 12.06
CA VAL A 95 -9.72 -7.93 11.16
C VAL A 95 -10.21 -9.35 11.47
N ARG A 96 -10.34 -9.75 12.74
CA ARG A 96 -10.89 -11.07 13.09
C ARG A 96 -12.35 -11.23 12.61
N ASP A 97 -13.16 -10.19 12.76
CA ASP A 97 -14.57 -10.20 12.38
C ASP A 97 -14.77 -10.22 10.85
N SER A 98 -13.74 -9.92 10.05
CA SER A 98 -13.84 -9.92 8.58
C SER A 98 -14.03 -11.31 8.00
N ALA A 99 -13.56 -12.37 8.69
CA ALA A 99 -13.72 -13.75 8.25
C ALA A 99 -15.20 -14.13 8.04
N ALA A 100 -16.09 -13.65 8.92
CA ALA A 100 -17.52 -13.95 8.83
C ALA A 100 -18.23 -13.24 7.67
N THR A 101 -17.62 -12.21 7.08
CA THR A 101 -18.25 -11.37 6.05
C THR A 101 -17.53 -11.41 4.69
N GLY A 102 -16.36 -12.06 4.64
CA GLY A 102 -15.53 -12.13 3.43
C GLY A 102 -14.94 -10.78 2.99
N SER A 103 -14.96 -9.75 3.86
CA SER A 103 -14.48 -8.40 3.55
C SER A 103 -14.13 -7.61 4.82
N LEU A 104 -13.03 -6.85 4.78
CA LEU A 104 -12.62 -5.95 5.87
C LEU A 104 -13.51 -4.70 5.99
N ALA A 105 -14.21 -4.30 4.92
CA ALA A 105 -15.01 -3.08 4.91
C ALA A 105 -16.24 -3.19 5.83
N GLN A 106 -16.94 -4.31 5.83
CA GLN A 106 -18.21 -4.42 6.55
C GLN A 106 -18.04 -4.30 8.08
N PRO A 107 -17.11 -5.02 8.74
CA PRO A 107 -16.87 -4.85 10.18
C PRO A 107 -16.40 -3.43 10.53
N LEU A 108 -15.56 -2.82 9.69
CA LEU A 108 -15.13 -1.44 9.90
C LEU A 108 -16.30 -0.47 9.82
N VAL A 109 -17.08 -0.48 8.74
CA VAL A 109 -18.20 0.46 8.53
C VAL A 109 -19.24 0.30 9.64
N LYS A 110 -19.49 -0.94 10.09
CA LYS A 110 -20.35 -1.19 11.26
C LYS A 110 -19.78 -0.51 12.51
N SER A 111 -18.51 -0.75 12.83
CA SER A 111 -17.87 -0.14 14.01
C SER A 111 -17.84 1.38 13.91
N LEU A 112 -17.58 1.95 12.73
CA LEU A 112 -17.58 3.39 12.51
C LEU A 112 -18.98 4.00 12.72
N ARG A 113 -20.03 3.35 12.23
CA ARG A 113 -21.43 3.77 12.50
C ARG A 113 -21.77 3.77 13.98
N GLU A 114 -21.39 2.71 14.69
CA GLU A 114 -21.60 2.61 16.13
C GLU A 114 -20.86 3.73 16.87
N THR A 115 -19.57 3.94 16.57
CA THR A 115 -18.76 4.98 17.21
C THR A 115 -19.25 6.39 16.87
N VAL A 116 -19.59 6.69 15.61
CA VAL A 116 -20.18 7.98 15.21
C VAL A 116 -21.50 8.21 15.95
N GLY A 117 -22.33 7.17 16.09
CA GLY A 117 -23.62 7.25 16.79
C GLY A 117 -23.52 7.62 18.27
N LEU A 118 -22.38 7.34 18.92
CA LEU A 118 -22.14 7.77 20.31
C LEU A 118 -21.98 9.30 20.43
N PHE A 119 -21.48 9.96 19.38
CA PHE A 119 -21.22 11.40 19.39
C PHE A 119 -22.29 12.21 18.64
N ASN A 120 -22.79 11.68 17.52
CA ASN A 120 -23.77 12.33 16.66
C ASN A 120 -24.64 11.28 15.93
N PRO A 121 -25.79 10.89 16.51
CA PRO A 121 -26.72 9.96 15.87
C PRO A 121 -27.20 10.40 14.48
N ALA A 122 -27.33 11.71 14.23
CA ALA A 122 -27.77 12.24 12.94
C ALA A 122 -26.73 12.06 11.82
N ALA A 123 -25.45 11.87 12.17
CA ALA A 123 -24.38 11.62 11.19
C ALA A 123 -24.31 10.16 10.71
N VAL A 124 -24.90 9.20 11.45
CA VAL A 124 -24.79 7.76 11.17
C VAL A 124 -25.24 7.36 9.76
N PRO A 125 -26.36 7.88 9.21
CA PRO A 125 -26.79 7.55 7.84
C PRO A 125 -25.78 7.95 6.75
N PHE A 126 -24.88 8.91 7.06
CA PHE A 126 -23.89 9.44 6.13
C PHE A 126 -22.55 8.70 6.20
N VAL A 127 -22.38 7.76 7.13
CA VAL A 127 -21.17 6.91 7.19
C VAL A 127 -21.18 5.94 6.02
N HIS A 128 -20.09 5.95 5.24
CA HIS A 128 -19.92 5.17 4.01
C HIS A 128 -21.04 5.44 2.98
N PHE A 129 -21.52 6.69 2.90
CA PHE A 129 -22.65 7.05 2.07
C PHE A 129 -22.34 6.85 0.58
N GLY A 130 -23.17 6.06 -0.11
CA GLY A 130 -23.13 5.90 -1.56
C GLY A 130 -21.96 5.08 -2.14
N CYS A 131 -21.08 4.57 -1.27
CA CYS A 131 -20.00 3.66 -1.64
C CYS A 131 -20.34 2.19 -1.36
N THR A 132 -19.52 1.32 -1.92
CA THR A 132 -19.56 -0.13 -1.74
C THR A 132 -18.38 -0.62 -0.90
N LYS A 133 -18.48 -1.86 -0.40
CA LYS A 133 -17.37 -2.52 0.32
C LYS A 133 -16.08 -2.55 -0.49
N GLN A 134 -16.19 -2.68 -1.82
CA GLN A 134 -15.03 -2.73 -2.71
C GLN A 134 -14.35 -1.36 -2.83
N ASP A 135 -15.12 -0.28 -2.90
CA ASP A 135 -14.58 1.08 -2.98
C ASP A 135 -13.62 1.38 -1.83
N LEU A 136 -14.02 1.00 -0.62
CA LEU A 136 -13.19 1.17 0.57
C LEU A 136 -11.93 0.30 0.52
N VAL A 137 -12.07 -0.98 0.20
CA VAL A 137 -10.94 -1.92 0.21
C VAL A 137 -9.95 -1.65 -0.92
N ASP A 138 -10.41 -1.45 -2.16
CA ASP A 138 -9.53 -1.24 -3.32
C ASP A 138 -8.81 0.12 -3.23
N THR A 139 -9.50 1.18 -2.78
CA THR A 139 -8.84 2.47 -2.50
C THR A 139 -7.80 2.34 -1.38
N THR A 140 -8.11 1.57 -0.34
CA THR A 140 -7.15 1.29 0.75
C THR A 140 -5.95 0.50 0.23
N MET A 141 -6.17 -0.52 -0.60
CA MET A 141 -5.10 -1.31 -1.21
C MET A 141 -4.20 -0.44 -2.10
N ALA A 142 -4.75 0.46 -2.91
CA ALA A 142 -3.98 1.40 -3.71
C ALA A 142 -3.13 2.34 -2.83
N LEU A 143 -3.71 2.87 -1.75
CA LEU A 143 -3.02 3.72 -0.78
C LEU A 143 -1.84 3.00 -0.10
N MET A 144 -2.07 1.78 0.39
CA MET A 144 -1.04 0.97 1.05
C MET A 144 0.05 0.54 0.06
N THR A 145 -0.34 0.17 -1.15
CA THR A 145 0.60 -0.16 -2.24
C THR A 145 1.51 1.00 -2.56
N ARG A 146 0.98 2.23 -2.68
CA ARG A 146 1.81 3.43 -2.91
C ARG A 146 2.89 3.59 -1.85
N GLN A 147 2.52 3.44 -0.58
CA GLN A 147 3.44 3.60 0.56
C GLN A 147 4.56 2.56 0.51
N VAL A 148 4.22 1.28 0.33
CA VAL A 148 5.21 0.19 0.28
C VAL A 148 6.11 0.29 -0.94
N LEU A 149 5.56 0.67 -2.11
CA LEU A 149 6.34 0.85 -3.33
C LEU A 149 7.29 2.05 -3.22
N ALA A 150 6.91 3.13 -2.54
CA ALA A 150 7.81 4.26 -2.32
C ALA A 150 9.06 3.85 -1.55
N VAL A 151 8.89 3.08 -0.46
CA VAL A 151 10.00 2.54 0.34
C VAL A 151 10.84 1.55 -0.47
N THR A 152 10.18 0.61 -1.16
CA THR A 152 10.83 -0.38 -2.04
C THR A 152 11.69 0.29 -3.11
N ARG A 153 11.16 1.32 -3.79
CA ARG A 153 11.89 2.09 -4.80
C ARG A 153 13.11 2.80 -4.21
N GLY A 154 13.02 3.29 -2.96
CA GLY A 154 14.16 3.84 -2.22
C GLY A 154 15.30 2.83 -2.08
N TYR A 155 15.02 1.61 -1.60
CA TYR A 155 16.03 0.56 -1.45
C TYR A 155 16.62 0.12 -2.80
N VAL A 156 15.81 0.05 -3.85
CA VAL A 156 16.30 -0.25 -5.20
C VAL A 156 17.21 0.87 -5.72
N GLN A 157 16.88 2.13 -5.45
CA GLN A 157 17.71 3.27 -5.81
C GLN A 157 19.06 3.24 -5.06
N ASP A 158 19.06 2.88 -3.78
CA ASP A 158 20.30 2.70 -3.01
C ASP A 158 21.20 1.61 -3.63
N CYS A 159 20.60 0.51 -4.11
CA CYS A 159 21.33 -0.54 -4.82
C CYS A 159 21.94 -0.01 -6.13
N VAL A 160 21.17 0.74 -6.93
CA VAL A 160 21.64 1.35 -8.17
C VAL A 160 22.81 2.30 -7.90
N ASP A 161 22.65 3.19 -6.93
CA ASP A 161 23.66 4.18 -6.56
C ASP A 161 24.96 3.51 -6.08
N HIS A 162 24.85 2.45 -5.28
CA HIS A 162 26.02 1.67 -4.86
C HIS A 162 26.71 1.02 -6.07
N LEU A 163 25.96 0.33 -6.93
CA LEU A 163 26.51 -0.39 -8.08
C LEU A 163 27.20 0.56 -9.07
N GLU A 164 26.62 1.73 -9.33
CA GLU A 164 27.19 2.70 -10.27
C GLU A 164 28.37 3.46 -9.66
N ARG A 165 28.25 3.98 -8.44
CA ARG A 165 29.23 4.93 -7.89
C ARG A 165 30.33 4.27 -7.07
N LYS A 166 30.03 3.19 -6.34
CA LYS A 166 30.99 2.52 -5.46
C LYS A 166 31.62 1.30 -6.11
N ALA A 167 30.79 0.42 -6.69
CA ALA A 167 31.28 -0.82 -7.30
C ALA A 167 31.73 -0.65 -8.76
N ASN A 168 31.40 0.47 -9.41
CA ASN A 168 31.65 0.71 -10.84
C ASN A 168 31.14 -0.43 -11.76
N LYS A 169 29.94 -0.94 -11.47
CA LYS A 169 29.24 -2.03 -12.20
C LYS A 169 27.93 -1.53 -12.84
N PRO A 170 27.97 -0.58 -13.81
CA PRO A 170 26.77 0.00 -14.41
C PRO A 170 25.90 -1.03 -15.16
N THR A 171 26.52 -2.07 -15.72
CA THR A 171 25.79 -3.17 -16.37
C THR A 171 24.95 -3.98 -15.38
N ALA A 172 25.42 -4.15 -14.14
CA ALA A 172 24.68 -4.82 -13.08
C ALA A 172 23.52 -3.96 -12.53
N ALA A 173 23.64 -2.62 -12.60
CA ALA A 173 22.58 -1.69 -12.19
C ALA A 173 21.44 -1.57 -13.23
N ALA A 174 21.71 -1.84 -14.50
CA ALA A 174 20.79 -1.57 -15.60
C ALA A 174 19.40 -2.26 -15.46
N PRO A 175 19.27 -3.53 -15.02
CA PRO A 175 17.96 -4.14 -14.79
C PRO A 175 17.13 -3.43 -13.71
N LEU A 176 17.77 -2.95 -12.64
CA LEU A 176 17.11 -2.24 -11.55
C LEU A 176 16.63 -0.85 -12.00
N LYS A 177 17.43 -0.14 -12.80
CA LYS A 177 17.01 1.15 -13.40
C LYS A 177 15.78 0.99 -14.28
N ARG A 178 15.76 -0.05 -15.14
CA ARG A 178 14.58 -0.37 -15.95
C ARG A 178 13.37 -0.75 -15.09
N ALA A 179 13.58 -1.47 -13.99
CA ALA A 179 12.51 -1.80 -13.06
C ALA A 179 11.92 -0.54 -12.39
N LEU A 180 12.76 0.42 -11.97
CA LEU A 180 12.30 1.70 -11.43
C LEU A 180 11.47 2.51 -12.43
N GLN A 181 11.86 2.51 -13.71
CA GLN A 181 11.12 3.18 -14.78
C GLN A 181 9.76 2.53 -15.01
N ARG A 182 9.71 1.20 -15.11
CA ARG A 182 8.46 0.45 -15.27
C ARG A 182 7.51 0.67 -14.10
N LEU A 183 8.01 0.51 -12.86
CA LEU A 183 7.20 0.74 -11.66
C LEU A 183 6.67 2.18 -11.59
N ALA A 184 7.44 3.19 -12.00
CA ALA A 184 6.94 4.56 -12.04
C ALA A 184 5.78 4.72 -13.02
N HIS A 185 5.87 4.07 -14.19
CA HIS A 185 4.81 4.09 -15.20
C HIS A 185 3.57 3.32 -14.74
N SER A 186 3.70 2.03 -14.41
CA SER A 186 2.54 1.20 -14.03
C SER A 186 1.90 1.63 -12.71
N SER A 187 2.65 2.24 -11.78
CA SER A 187 2.05 2.83 -10.58
C SER A 187 1.17 4.04 -10.89
N ALA A 188 1.52 4.84 -11.90
CA ALA A 188 0.73 6.01 -12.28
C ALA A 188 -0.65 5.60 -12.84
N ASP A 189 -0.69 4.46 -13.55
CA ASP A 189 -1.92 3.94 -14.14
C ASP A 189 -2.76 3.13 -13.14
N ALA A 190 -2.12 2.35 -12.26
CA ALA A 190 -2.80 1.41 -11.38
C ALA A 190 -3.27 2.00 -10.03
N LEU A 191 -2.55 3.00 -9.49
CA LEU A 191 -2.80 3.48 -8.12
C LEU A 191 -3.81 4.63 -8.10
N ALA A 192 -5.06 4.28 -8.41
CA ALA A 192 -6.19 5.20 -8.43
C ALA A 192 -7.17 5.00 -7.27
N VAL A 193 -8.05 5.97 -7.03
CA VAL A 193 -9.21 5.77 -6.15
C VAL A 193 -10.28 4.90 -6.83
N GLN A 194 -10.95 4.05 -6.05
CA GLN A 194 -12.10 3.27 -6.48
C GLN A 194 -13.35 3.87 -5.83
N LEU A 195 -14.21 4.51 -6.63
CA LEU A 195 -15.52 5.01 -6.18
C LEU A 195 -16.58 4.58 -7.19
N GLY A 196 -17.18 3.42 -6.94
CA GLY A 196 -18.32 2.88 -7.65
C GLY A 196 -19.65 3.18 -6.93
N GLY A 197 -20.54 2.20 -6.88
CA GLY A 197 -21.82 2.32 -6.19
C GLY A 197 -22.73 3.39 -6.80
N THR A 198 -23.49 4.08 -5.95
CA THR A 198 -24.31 5.22 -6.41
C THR A 198 -23.45 6.45 -6.70
N MET A 199 -22.20 6.53 -6.21
CA MET A 199 -21.30 7.63 -6.57
C MET A 199 -21.01 7.68 -8.07
N ALA A 200 -20.87 6.51 -8.71
CA ALA A 200 -20.68 6.44 -10.16
C ALA A 200 -21.88 6.97 -10.97
N SER A 201 -23.10 6.94 -10.40
CA SER A 201 -24.32 7.40 -11.08
C SER A 201 -24.66 8.87 -10.80
N LEU A 202 -23.87 9.59 -9.98
CA LEU A 202 -24.12 11.00 -9.65
C LEU A 202 -23.65 12.01 -10.72
N GLY A 203 -22.98 11.58 -11.79
CA GLY A 203 -22.48 12.49 -12.82
C GLY A 203 -21.43 13.47 -12.29
N THR A 204 -21.57 14.77 -12.60
CA THR A 204 -20.57 15.81 -12.26
C THR A 204 -20.23 15.89 -10.75
N PRO A 205 -21.20 15.89 -9.82
CA PRO A 205 -20.91 15.77 -8.38
C PRO A 205 -20.05 14.55 -8.02
N GLY A 206 -20.32 13.39 -8.61
CA GLY A 206 -19.55 12.16 -8.38
C GLY A 206 -18.09 12.31 -8.83
N ALA A 207 -17.86 12.90 -10.01
CA ALA A 207 -16.52 13.16 -10.51
C ALA A 207 -15.75 14.18 -9.64
N ALA A 208 -16.43 15.23 -9.15
CA ALA A 208 -15.83 16.21 -8.24
C ALA A 208 -15.39 15.56 -6.92
N ILE A 209 -16.24 14.70 -6.34
CA ILE A 209 -15.90 13.92 -5.13
C ILE A 209 -14.71 13.02 -5.41
N GLN A 210 -14.71 12.28 -6.52
CA GLN A 210 -13.62 11.38 -6.87
C GLN A 210 -12.28 12.11 -7.01
N ASN A 211 -12.27 13.25 -7.68
CA ASN A 211 -11.08 14.11 -7.80
C ASN A 211 -10.59 14.60 -6.43
N GLN A 212 -11.51 14.99 -5.55
CA GLN A 212 -11.17 15.49 -4.23
C GLN A 212 -10.63 14.38 -3.30
N VAL A 213 -11.26 13.20 -3.31
CA VAL A 213 -10.77 12.03 -2.56
C VAL A 213 -9.40 11.61 -3.08
N ALA A 214 -9.23 11.53 -4.40
CA ALA A 214 -7.94 11.22 -5.02
C ALA A 214 -6.85 12.19 -4.61
N LYS A 215 -7.13 13.50 -4.67
CA LYS A 215 -6.20 14.54 -4.23
C LYS A 215 -5.86 14.40 -2.73
N THR A 216 -6.85 14.20 -1.88
CA THR A 216 -6.67 14.10 -0.42
C THR A 216 -5.84 12.87 -0.04
N LEU A 217 -6.05 11.76 -0.73
CA LEU A 217 -5.32 10.52 -0.51
C LEU A 217 -4.00 10.45 -1.30
N GLU A 218 -3.73 11.40 -2.19
CA GLU A 218 -2.62 11.42 -3.16
C GLU A 218 -2.60 10.20 -4.10
N LEU A 219 -3.79 9.76 -4.53
CA LEU A 219 -3.99 8.70 -5.51
C LEU A 219 -4.39 9.28 -6.86
N GLY A 220 -4.28 8.47 -7.91
CA GLY A 220 -4.78 8.82 -9.23
C GLY A 220 -6.30 8.91 -9.29
N VAL A 221 -6.80 9.64 -10.27
CA VAL A 221 -8.20 9.61 -10.67
C VAL A 221 -8.30 8.62 -11.82
N PRO A 222 -9.13 7.57 -11.71
CA PRO A 222 -9.20 6.58 -12.78
C PRO A 222 -9.86 7.20 -14.02
N ALA A 223 -9.29 6.97 -15.20
CA ALA A 223 -9.88 7.42 -16.46
C ALA A 223 -11.16 6.65 -16.80
N PHE A 224 -11.29 5.42 -16.29
CA PHE A 224 -12.41 4.50 -16.53
C PHE A 224 -12.78 3.73 -15.26
N PRO A 225 -14.02 3.24 -15.11
CA PRO A 225 -14.39 2.36 -14.00
C PRO A 225 -13.52 1.09 -13.96
N TRP A 226 -13.04 0.71 -12.77
CA TRP A 226 -12.13 -0.42 -12.60
C TRP A 226 -12.55 -1.39 -11.48
N ASP A 227 -13.84 -1.38 -11.12
CA ASP A 227 -14.41 -2.33 -10.16
C ASP A 227 -14.29 -3.78 -10.65
N THR A 228 -14.44 -4.00 -11.96
CA THR A 228 -14.24 -5.31 -12.60
C THR A 228 -13.15 -5.29 -13.66
N GLN A 229 -12.33 -4.24 -13.73
CA GLN A 229 -11.24 -4.13 -14.70
C GLN A 229 -9.93 -4.08 -13.91
N ARG A 230 -9.11 -5.13 -14.01
CA ARG A 230 -7.92 -5.31 -13.18
C ARG A 230 -6.62 -5.18 -13.97
N ASP A 231 -6.69 -4.91 -15.26
CA ASP A 231 -5.56 -4.85 -16.19
C ASP A 231 -4.41 -3.95 -15.70
N ALA A 232 -4.69 -2.71 -15.31
CA ALA A 232 -3.65 -1.81 -14.79
C ALA A 232 -3.02 -2.33 -13.48
N TRP A 233 -3.86 -2.84 -12.56
CA TRP A 233 -3.42 -3.45 -11.31
C TRP A 233 -2.51 -4.66 -11.55
N LEU A 234 -2.89 -5.53 -12.48
CA LEU A 234 -2.15 -6.73 -12.86
C LEU A 234 -0.84 -6.39 -13.58
N ALA A 235 -0.84 -5.38 -14.44
CA ALA A 235 0.38 -4.89 -15.10
C ALA A 235 1.41 -4.41 -14.06
N LEU A 236 0.97 -3.65 -13.04
CA LEU A 236 1.83 -3.28 -11.91
C LEU A 236 2.33 -4.52 -11.16
N GLY A 237 1.48 -5.53 -10.92
CA GLY A 237 1.89 -6.79 -10.31
C GLY A 237 3.01 -7.50 -11.08
N CYS A 238 2.89 -7.58 -12.41
CA CYS A 238 3.93 -8.13 -13.28
C CYS A 238 5.24 -7.34 -13.16
N ASP A 239 5.19 -6.01 -13.13
CA ASP A 239 6.38 -5.16 -12.96
C ASP A 239 7.05 -5.34 -11.60
N VAL A 240 6.26 -5.51 -10.53
CA VAL A 240 6.77 -5.85 -9.20
C VAL A 240 7.48 -7.21 -9.23
N ALA A 241 6.90 -8.23 -9.86
CA ALA A 241 7.54 -9.54 -9.99
C ALA A 241 8.84 -9.48 -10.81
N LEU A 242 8.89 -8.68 -11.88
CA LEU A 242 10.10 -8.44 -12.67
C LEU A 242 11.20 -7.74 -11.85
N LEU A 243 10.84 -6.82 -10.95
CA LEU A 243 11.79 -6.24 -10.00
C LEU A 243 12.38 -7.33 -9.10
N VAL A 244 11.55 -8.18 -8.49
CA VAL A 244 12.02 -9.25 -7.60
C VAL A 244 12.97 -10.20 -8.35
N GLY A 245 12.62 -10.58 -9.57
CA GLY A 245 13.49 -11.40 -10.44
C GLY A 245 14.84 -10.73 -10.70
N SER A 246 14.85 -9.43 -10.99
CA SER A 246 16.08 -8.65 -11.24
C SER A 246 16.99 -8.60 -10.00
N LEU A 247 16.41 -8.42 -8.81
CA LEU A 247 17.13 -8.47 -7.54
C LEU A 247 17.70 -9.88 -7.27
N GLY A 248 16.94 -10.93 -7.58
CA GLY A 248 17.40 -12.31 -7.48
C GLY A 248 18.57 -12.63 -8.42
N THR A 249 18.56 -12.09 -9.65
CA THR A 249 19.70 -12.20 -10.56
C THR A 249 20.95 -11.54 -9.98
N LEU A 250 20.82 -10.32 -9.45
CA LEU A 250 21.93 -9.62 -8.81
C LEU A 250 22.46 -10.41 -7.60
N ALA A 251 21.57 -10.90 -6.74
CA ALA A 251 21.92 -11.73 -5.59
C ALA A 251 22.70 -12.98 -6.01
N ARG A 252 22.24 -13.68 -7.05
CA ARG A 252 22.91 -14.87 -7.60
C ARG A 252 24.34 -14.56 -8.06
N THR A 253 24.51 -13.44 -8.77
CA THR A 253 25.84 -12.98 -9.19
C THR A 253 26.73 -12.70 -7.98
N MET A 254 26.23 -11.99 -6.97
CA MET A 254 27.01 -11.68 -5.76
C MET A 254 27.41 -12.93 -4.97
N VAL A 255 26.54 -13.94 -4.89
CA VAL A 255 26.85 -15.22 -4.23
C VAL A 255 27.92 -15.98 -5.00
N ARG A 256 27.82 -16.02 -6.33
CA ARG A 256 28.84 -16.66 -7.18
C ARG A 256 30.19 -15.98 -7.06
N ASP A 257 30.21 -14.65 -7.07
CA ASP A 257 31.43 -13.85 -7.01
C ASP A 257 32.09 -13.84 -5.61
N ALA A 258 31.45 -14.40 -4.58
CA ALA A 258 31.96 -14.47 -3.20
C ALA A 258 32.82 -15.72 -2.92
N GLU A 259 33.13 -16.53 -3.94
CA GLU A 259 34.13 -17.62 -3.96
C GLU A 259 34.40 -18.32 -2.61
N GLN A 260 33.35 -18.93 -2.00
CA GLN A 260 33.35 -19.76 -0.78
C GLN A 260 33.05 -19.06 0.56
N GLU A 261 32.73 -17.77 0.59
CA GLU A 261 32.12 -17.14 1.76
C GLU A 261 30.65 -17.56 1.94
N GLU A 262 30.18 -17.60 3.19
CA GLU A 262 28.77 -17.81 3.48
C GLU A 262 27.94 -16.68 2.82
N PRO A 263 26.90 -17.01 2.03
CA PRO A 263 26.10 -16.01 1.36
C PRO A 263 25.51 -15.00 2.36
N ALA A 264 25.68 -13.71 2.07
CA ALA A 264 25.04 -12.67 2.86
C ALA A 264 23.52 -12.91 2.95
N ALA A 265 22.96 -12.79 4.15
CA ALA A 265 21.55 -13.09 4.41
C ALA A 265 20.59 -12.36 3.45
N GLY A 266 20.91 -11.11 3.08
CA GLY A 266 20.10 -10.35 2.11
C GLY A 266 20.07 -10.96 0.71
N CYS A 267 21.17 -11.59 0.25
CA CYS A 267 21.18 -12.36 -1.00
C CYS A 267 20.29 -13.61 -0.90
N LEU A 268 20.31 -14.31 0.24
CA LEU A 268 19.45 -15.48 0.47
C LEU A 268 17.97 -15.10 0.44
N VAL A 269 17.60 -13.99 1.10
CA VAL A 269 16.24 -13.44 1.08
C VAL A 269 15.83 -13.08 -0.35
N ALA A 270 16.65 -12.35 -1.09
CA ALA A 270 16.35 -11.97 -2.47
C ALA A 270 16.16 -13.19 -3.40
N LEU A 271 16.99 -14.23 -3.24
CA LEU A 271 16.85 -15.48 -4.00
C LEU A 271 15.57 -16.24 -3.62
N ALA A 272 15.23 -16.30 -2.33
CA ALA A 272 13.98 -16.92 -1.87
C ALA A 272 12.75 -16.18 -2.42
N MET A 273 12.76 -14.85 -2.41
CA MET A 273 11.68 -14.03 -2.96
C MET A 273 11.57 -14.18 -4.49
N ALA A 274 12.69 -14.19 -5.21
CA ALA A 274 12.70 -14.43 -6.65
C ALA A 274 12.15 -15.80 -7.05
N ARG A 275 12.25 -16.79 -6.16
CA ARG A 275 11.63 -18.12 -6.37
C ARG A 275 10.11 -18.12 -6.12
N ARG A 276 9.59 -17.25 -5.25
CA ARG A 276 8.17 -17.19 -4.83
C ARG A 276 7.33 -16.22 -5.66
N ALA A 277 7.91 -15.11 -6.12
CA ALA A 277 7.20 -14.03 -6.80
C ALA A 277 6.47 -14.47 -8.10
N PRO A 278 7.03 -15.35 -8.96
CA PRO A 278 6.36 -15.75 -10.20
C PRO A 278 4.99 -16.41 -9.98
N GLN A 279 4.84 -17.22 -8.93
CA GLN A 279 3.57 -17.90 -8.63
C GLN A 279 2.51 -16.90 -8.14
N ARG A 280 2.91 -15.85 -7.42
CA ARG A 280 2.00 -14.78 -7.00
C ARG A 280 1.53 -13.95 -8.19
N ALA A 281 2.44 -13.59 -9.09
CA ALA A 281 2.07 -12.92 -10.34
C ALA A 281 1.16 -13.78 -11.22
N ALA A 282 1.41 -15.08 -11.31
CA ALA A 282 0.53 -16.00 -12.02
C ALA A 282 -0.88 -16.05 -11.39
N GLY A 283 -0.99 -16.12 -10.05
CA GLY A 283 -2.27 -16.07 -9.34
C GLY A 283 -3.07 -14.81 -9.66
N LEU A 284 -2.43 -13.65 -9.61
CA LEU A 284 -3.03 -12.37 -10.01
C LEU A 284 -3.57 -12.42 -11.46
N LEU A 285 -2.77 -12.93 -12.41
CA LEU A 285 -3.20 -13.05 -13.81
C LEU A 285 -4.40 -13.99 -13.98
N THR A 286 -4.51 -15.05 -13.17
CA THR A 286 -5.66 -15.97 -13.24
C THR A 286 -6.98 -15.36 -12.79
N SER A 287 -6.96 -14.27 -12.02
CA SER A 287 -8.19 -13.59 -11.59
C SER A 287 -8.78 -12.67 -12.66
N MET A 288 -7.99 -12.31 -13.69
CA MET A 288 -8.41 -11.36 -14.74
C MET A 288 -9.72 -11.75 -15.46
N PRO A 289 -9.92 -13.00 -15.91
CA PRO A 289 -11.15 -13.41 -16.62
C PRO A 289 -12.40 -13.37 -15.72
N HIS A 290 -12.21 -13.42 -14.40
CA HIS A 290 -13.27 -13.55 -13.40
C HIS A 290 -13.62 -12.21 -12.74
N ALA A 291 -13.09 -11.10 -13.24
CA ALA A 291 -13.24 -9.81 -12.60
C ALA A 291 -14.72 -9.34 -12.51
N HIS A 292 -15.62 -9.88 -13.35
CA HIS A 292 -17.06 -9.63 -13.27
C HIS A 292 -17.80 -10.51 -12.24
N GLU A 293 -17.20 -11.62 -11.78
CA GLU A 293 -17.80 -12.60 -10.87
C GLU A 293 -17.54 -12.21 -9.40
N ARG A 294 -17.99 -11.00 -9.05
CA ARG A 294 -17.80 -10.37 -7.73
C ARG A 294 -18.40 -11.22 -6.61
N GLY A 295 -17.57 -12.04 -5.96
CA GLY A 295 -17.97 -12.82 -4.78
C GLY A 295 -17.62 -14.32 -4.79
N LEU A 296 -16.99 -14.84 -5.84
CA LEU A 296 -16.60 -16.25 -5.93
C LEU A 296 -15.17 -16.54 -5.44
N GLY A 297 -14.57 -15.62 -4.68
CA GLY A 297 -13.24 -15.81 -4.07
C GLY A 297 -12.06 -15.19 -4.83
N PHE A 298 -12.23 -14.80 -6.10
CA PHE A 298 -11.15 -14.23 -6.92
C PHE A 298 -10.63 -12.90 -6.36
N TRP A 299 -11.52 -12.01 -5.94
CA TRP A 299 -11.13 -10.73 -5.35
C TRP A 299 -10.35 -10.91 -4.02
N GLN A 300 -10.73 -11.91 -3.21
CA GLN A 300 -10.00 -12.26 -2.00
C GLN A 300 -8.64 -12.90 -2.30
N ALA A 301 -8.57 -13.75 -3.34
CA ALA A 301 -7.31 -14.32 -3.81
C ALA A 301 -6.34 -13.22 -4.27
N ASP A 302 -6.83 -12.26 -5.06
CA ASP A 302 -6.06 -11.10 -5.53
C ASP A 302 -5.45 -10.31 -4.38
N GLN A 303 -6.23 -10.01 -3.34
CA GLN A 303 -5.75 -9.26 -2.18
C GLN A 303 -4.59 -10.00 -1.47
N SER A 304 -4.72 -11.32 -1.34
CA SER A 304 -3.70 -12.15 -0.68
C SER A 304 -2.43 -12.27 -1.52
N ASP A 305 -2.54 -12.58 -2.80
CA ASP A 305 -1.39 -12.72 -3.68
C ASP A 305 -0.67 -11.38 -3.90
N TRP A 306 -1.44 -10.28 -4.01
CA TRP A 306 -0.89 -8.93 -4.12
C TRP A 306 -0.04 -8.54 -2.91
N THR A 307 -0.58 -8.75 -1.70
CA THR A 307 0.11 -8.42 -0.45
C THR A 307 1.42 -9.18 -0.34
N GLN A 308 1.39 -10.49 -0.63
CA GLN A 308 2.58 -11.32 -0.61
C GLN A 308 3.62 -10.91 -1.65
N LEU A 309 3.19 -10.49 -2.83
CA LEU A 309 4.09 -10.01 -3.88
C LEU A 309 4.78 -8.70 -3.50
N LEU A 310 4.04 -7.75 -2.91
CA LEU A 310 4.62 -6.51 -2.39
C LEU A 310 5.61 -6.75 -1.26
N MET A 311 5.25 -7.63 -0.32
CA MET A 311 6.16 -8.02 0.76
C MET A 311 7.45 -8.65 0.23
N ALA A 312 7.35 -9.49 -0.82
CA ALA A 312 8.51 -10.09 -1.46
C ALA A 312 9.43 -9.06 -2.13
N ALA A 313 8.87 -8.06 -2.81
CA ALA A 313 9.64 -6.98 -3.43
C ALA A 313 10.34 -6.09 -2.39
N HIS A 314 9.64 -5.75 -1.31
CA HIS A 314 10.23 -5.03 -0.19
C HIS A 314 11.38 -5.83 0.44
N ALA A 315 11.15 -7.10 0.81
CA ALA A 315 12.16 -7.96 1.43
C ALA A 315 13.41 -8.11 0.56
N ALA A 316 13.23 -8.39 -0.73
CA ALA A 316 14.34 -8.51 -1.67
C ALA A 316 15.12 -7.21 -1.81
N SER A 317 14.44 -6.07 -1.96
CA SER A 317 15.11 -4.77 -2.15
C SER A 317 15.85 -4.33 -0.89
N TRP A 318 15.22 -4.44 0.28
CA TRP A 318 15.85 -4.15 1.56
C TRP A 318 17.07 -5.04 1.82
N GLY A 319 16.94 -6.35 1.65
CA GLY A 319 18.04 -7.30 1.85
C GLY A 319 19.24 -7.01 0.96
N MET A 320 18.99 -6.68 -0.32
CA MET A 320 20.05 -6.30 -1.24
C MET A 320 20.70 -4.97 -0.88
N ALA A 321 19.92 -3.96 -0.50
CA ALA A 321 20.44 -2.66 -0.07
C ALA A 321 21.35 -2.80 1.15
N GLN A 322 20.93 -3.57 2.17
CA GLN A 322 21.73 -3.85 3.36
C GLN A 322 23.01 -4.63 3.03
N THR A 323 22.95 -5.57 2.09
CA THR A 323 24.11 -6.36 1.68
C THR A 323 25.15 -5.49 0.96
N LEU A 324 24.70 -4.63 0.04
CA LEU A 324 25.58 -3.74 -0.70
C LEU A 324 26.19 -2.66 0.21
N GLN A 325 25.45 -2.13 1.18
CA GLN A 325 25.98 -1.11 2.10
C GLN A 325 27.15 -1.60 2.98
N LYS A 326 27.25 -2.92 3.22
CA LYS A 326 28.33 -3.53 4.01
C LYS A 326 29.61 -3.82 3.21
N LYS A 327 29.57 -3.72 1.88
CA LYS A 327 30.72 -3.86 0.99
C LYS A 327 31.24 -2.48 0.57
#